data_AF-A0A251WDI6-F1
#
_entry.id   AF-A0A251WDI6-F1
#
_cell.length_a   1.000
_cell.length_b   1.000
_cell.length_c   1.000
_cell.angle_alpha   90.00
_cell.angle_beta   90.00
_cell.angle_gamma   90.00
#
_symmetry.space_group_name_H-M   'P 1'
#
loop_
_entity.id
_entity.type
_entity.pdbx_description
1 polymer ?
#
loop_
_entity_poly.entity_id
_entity_poly.type
_entity_poly.pdbx_seq_one_letter_code
_entity_poly.pdbx_strand_id
1 'polypeptide(L)'
;MTPDIPLASFGGLENSGESGYDNALPWMQIEPAGFEPVGNVRDLLPALIARHNQRVTIDRDYQALLEDIADDEITRKRLGISLNEAGRRKEREEKAMRLRGRMTNAVAGGGAVDKVSERRRDVLLDEAAQIMSDLMRLDVRRMNSLSAH
;
A
#
# COMPACT_ATOMS: atom_id res chain seq x y z
N MET A 1 -1.80 15.49 -2.03
CA MET A 1 -0.35 15.22 -1.83
C MET A 1 -0.05 13.89 -2.50
N THR A 2 0.97 13.83 -3.34
CA THR A 2 1.37 12.60 -4.04
C THR A 2 2.63 12.07 -3.36
N PRO A 3 2.64 10.82 -2.86
CA PRO A 3 3.85 10.24 -2.24
C PRO A 3 4.95 10.03 -3.28
N ASP A 4 6.22 10.21 -2.88
CA ASP A 4 7.38 9.99 -3.76
C ASP A 4 7.56 8.52 -4.14
N ILE A 5 7.21 7.60 -3.23
CA ILE A 5 7.18 6.16 -3.46
C ILE A 5 5.75 5.69 -3.19
N PRO A 6 4.97 5.34 -4.24
CA PRO A 6 3.59 4.91 -4.07
C PRO A 6 3.54 3.49 -3.50
N LEU A 7 2.90 3.34 -2.33
CA LEU A 7 2.58 2.04 -1.77
C LEU A 7 1.23 1.54 -2.29
N ALA A 8 0.99 0.23 -2.19
CA ALA A 8 -0.30 -0.35 -2.52
C ALA A 8 -1.41 0.27 -1.65
N SER A 9 -2.48 0.71 -2.29
CA SER A 9 -3.63 1.31 -1.63
C SER A 9 -4.89 0.87 -2.34
N PHE A 10 -5.98 0.73 -1.58
CA PHE A 10 -7.29 0.58 -2.17
C PHE A 10 -7.60 1.86 -2.96
N GLY A 11 -7.86 1.73 -4.27
CA GLY A 11 -8.21 2.87 -5.12
C GLY A 11 -9.44 3.63 -4.61
N GLY A 12 -9.78 4.75 -5.25
CA GLY A 12 -10.95 5.56 -4.87
C GLY A 12 -10.64 6.83 -4.08
N LEU A 13 -9.37 7.25 -4.02
CA LEU A 13 -8.96 8.56 -3.49
C LEU A 13 -9.68 9.74 -4.20
N GLU A 14 -10.03 9.59 -5.48
CA GLU A 14 -10.81 10.58 -6.22
C GLU A 14 -12.17 10.87 -5.57
N ASN A 15 -12.82 9.82 -5.04
CA ASN A 15 -14.12 9.90 -4.33
C ASN A 15 -13.95 9.96 -2.80
N SER A 16 -12.71 9.92 -2.30
CA SER A 16 -12.41 9.81 -0.88
C SER A 16 -11.45 10.93 -0.49
N GLY A 17 -12.00 12.00 0.06
CA GLY A 17 -11.25 13.19 0.43
C GLY A 17 -12.09 14.44 0.20
N GLU A 18 -11.46 15.61 0.28
CA GLU A 18 -12.14 16.89 0.07
C GLU A 18 -12.69 17.05 -1.35
N SER A 19 -12.05 16.44 -2.35
CA SER A 19 -12.51 16.43 -3.75
C SER A 19 -13.79 15.62 -3.97
N GLY A 20 -14.17 14.74 -3.03
CA GLY A 20 -15.37 13.91 -3.13
C GLY A 20 -16.66 14.64 -2.74
N TYR A 21 -16.59 15.89 -2.27
CA TYR A 21 -17.76 16.67 -1.91
C TYR A 21 -18.30 17.48 -3.09
N ASP A 22 -19.63 17.55 -3.19
CA ASP A 22 -20.33 18.25 -4.28
C ASP A 22 -19.93 19.73 -4.45
N ASN A 23 -19.57 20.39 -3.34
CA ASN A 23 -19.20 21.82 -3.30
C ASN A 23 -17.75 22.06 -2.89
N ALA A 24 -16.84 21.12 -3.20
CA ALA A 24 -15.42 21.32 -2.97
C ALA A 24 -14.92 22.56 -3.73
N LEU A 25 -14.21 23.45 -3.05
CA LEU A 25 -13.61 24.60 -3.71
C LEU A 25 -12.52 24.14 -4.70
N PRO A 26 -12.38 24.79 -5.86
CA PRO A 26 -11.34 24.44 -6.81
C PRO A 26 -9.97 24.71 -6.20
N TRP A 27 -9.02 23.83 -6.51
CA TRP A 27 -7.64 24.03 -6.11
C TRP A 27 -7.07 25.30 -6.75
N MET A 28 -6.32 26.07 -5.96
CA MET A 28 -5.65 27.30 -6.40
C MET A 28 -4.22 27.32 -5.86
N GLN A 29 -3.29 27.82 -6.68
CA GLN A 29 -1.91 28.08 -6.29
C GLN A 29 -1.67 29.59 -6.19
N ILE A 30 -1.00 30.00 -5.12
CA ILE A 30 -0.49 31.36 -4.93
C ILE A 30 1.04 31.37 -5.06
N GLU A 31 1.61 32.57 -5.12
CA GLU A 31 3.06 32.75 -5.18
C GLU A 31 3.77 32.02 -4.01
N PRO A 32 4.88 31.31 -4.27
CA PRO A 32 5.60 30.58 -3.25
C PRO A 32 6.24 31.55 -2.26
N ALA A 33 6.22 31.18 -0.98
CA ALA A 33 7.00 31.88 0.04
C ALA A 33 8.51 31.67 -0.20
N GLY A 34 9.34 32.63 0.20
CA GLY A 34 10.79 32.42 0.25
C GLY A 34 11.14 31.43 1.36
N PHE A 35 11.70 30.27 0.99
CA PHE A 35 12.19 29.28 1.93
C PHE A 35 13.50 28.67 1.42
N GLU A 36 14.34 28.22 2.35
CA GLU A 36 15.56 27.49 2.03
C GLU A 36 15.30 25.98 2.19
N PRO A 37 15.43 25.18 1.13
CA PRO A 37 15.25 23.73 1.21
C PRO A 37 16.37 23.07 2.01
N VAL A 38 16.02 22.20 2.94
CA VAL A 38 16.99 21.43 3.74
C VAL A 38 17.13 20.03 3.19
N GLY A 39 18.32 19.69 2.71
CA GLY A 39 18.65 18.38 2.18
C GLY A 39 18.01 18.08 0.83
N ASN A 40 18.55 17.08 0.13
CA ASN A 40 17.99 16.58 -1.12
C ASN A 40 18.16 15.06 -1.20
N VAL A 41 17.02 14.35 -1.18
CA VAL A 41 16.92 12.90 -1.30
C VAL A 41 16.59 12.43 -2.72
N ARG A 42 16.36 13.37 -3.67
CA ARG A 42 15.93 13.05 -5.04
C ARG A 42 16.91 12.14 -5.77
N ASP A 43 18.21 12.30 -5.53
CA ASP A 43 19.25 11.48 -6.13
C ASP A 43 19.17 10.00 -5.68
N LEU A 44 18.56 9.74 -4.52
CA LEU A 44 18.44 8.40 -3.93
C LEU A 44 17.13 7.72 -4.35
N LEU A 45 16.12 8.47 -4.83
CA LEU A 45 14.80 7.95 -5.17
C LEU A 45 14.83 6.79 -6.18
N PRO A 46 15.58 6.84 -7.29
CA PRO A 46 15.59 5.73 -8.26
C PRO A 46 16.06 4.41 -7.65
N ALA A 47 17.07 4.47 -6.77
CA ALA A 47 17.58 3.30 -6.06
C ALA A 47 16.57 2.75 -5.04
N LEU A 48 15.86 3.64 -4.33
CA LEU A 48 14.82 3.25 -3.39
C LEU A 48 13.64 2.59 -4.08
N ILE A 49 13.17 3.16 -5.20
CA ILE A 49 12.08 2.59 -6.01
C ILE A 49 12.46 1.21 -6.55
N ALA A 50 13.69 1.04 -7.05
CA ALA A 50 14.16 -0.25 -7.55
C ALA A 50 14.16 -1.32 -6.45
N ARG A 51 14.64 -0.98 -5.24
CA ARG A 51 14.64 -1.90 -4.10
C ARG A 51 13.24 -2.23 -3.61
N HIS A 52 12.37 -1.24 -3.53
CA HIS A 52 10.94 -1.42 -3.22
C HIS A 52 10.29 -2.42 -4.19
N ASN A 53 10.37 -2.15 -5.50
CA ASN A 53 9.79 -3.00 -6.54
C ASN A 53 10.32 -4.44 -6.49
N GLN A 54 11.60 -4.62 -6.18
CA GLN A 54 12.19 -5.95 -6.04
C GLN A 54 11.65 -6.69 -4.81
N ARG A 55 11.43 -6.01 -3.68
CA ARG A 55 10.90 -6.66 -2.47
C ARG A 55 9.44 -7.04 -2.61
N VAL A 56 8.61 -6.11 -3.08
CA VAL A 56 7.16 -6.34 -3.16
C VAL A 56 6.79 -7.47 -4.11
N THR A 57 7.62 -7.75 -5.12
CA THR A 57 7.40 -8.88 -6.05
C THR A 57 7.66 -10.25 -5.43
N ILE A 58 8.45 -10.31 -4.34
CA ILE A 58 8.84 -11.57 -3.67
C ILE A 58 8.00 -11.78 -2.40
N ASP A 59 7.54 -10.71 -1.75
CA ASP A 59 6.74 -10.78 -0.54
C ASP A 59 5.32 -11.33 -0.82
N ARG A 60 5.05 -12.53 -0.29
CA ARG A 60 3.75 -13.21 -0.46
C ARG A 60 2.59 -12.46 0.19
N ASP A 61 2.82 -11.81 1.33
CA ASP A 61 1.76 -11.07 2.03
C ASP A 61 1.44 -9.78 1.26
N TYR A 62 2.46 -9.14 0.64
CA TYR A 62 2.26 -8.00 -0.24
C TYR A 62 1.53 -8.38 -1.55
N GLN A 63 1.88 -9.51 -2.16
CA GLN A 63 1.17 -10.02 -3.33
C GLN A 63 -0.31 -10.32 -3.02
N ALA A 64 -0.60 -10.92 -1.86
CA ALA A 64 -1.98 -11.15 -1.43
C ALA A 64 -2.77 -9.83 -1.24
N LEU A 65 -2.12 -8.77 -0.76
CA LEU A 65 -2.72 -7.44 -0.68
C LEU A 65 -3.06 -6.87 -2.06
N LEU A 66 -2.17 -7.04 -3.04
CA LEU A 66 -2.42 -6.60 -4.43
C LEU A 66 -3.61 -7.34 -5.06
N GLU A 67 -3.72 -8.65 -4.81
CA GLU A 67 -4.89 -9.43 -5.23
C GLU A 67 -6.20 -8.89 -4.62
N ASP A 68 -6.18 -8.55 -3.32
CA ASP A 68 -7.34 -7.98 -2.64
C ASP A 68 -7.75 -6.62 -3.20
N ILE A 69 -6.78 -5.77 -3.54
CA ILE A 69 -7.04 -4.48 -4.17
C ILE A 69 -7.69 -4.68 -5.55
N ALA A 70 -7.17 -5.61 -6.36
CA ALA A 70 -7.73 -5.92 -7.67
C ALA A 70 -9.17 -6.45 -7.58
N ASP A 71 -9.45 -7.33 -6.62
CA ASP A 71 -10.80 -7.84 -6.36
C ASP A 71 -11.78 -6.75 -5.92
N ASP A 72 -11.32 -5.80 -5.08
CA ASP A 72 -12.11 -4.66 -4.65
C ASP A 72 -12.45 -3.77 -5.83
N GLU A 73 -11.50 -3.50 -6.73
CA GLU A 73 -11.76 -2.74 -7.96
C GLU A 73 -12.81 -3.39 -8.85
N ILE A 74 -12.75 -4.72 -9.04
CA ILE A 74 -13.75 -5.46 -9.80
C ILE A 74 -15.12 -5.34 -9.11
N THR A 75 -15.15 -5.46 -7.79
CA THR A 75 -16.38 -5.36 -6.99
C THR A 75 -16.99 -3.96 -7.07
N ARG A 76 -16.18 -2.90 -7.01
CA ARG A 76 -16.65 -1.51 -7.14
C ARG A 76 -17.21 -1.17 -8.51
N LYS A 77 -16.64 -1.75 -9.58
CA LYS A 77 -17.16 -1.60 -10.94
C LYS A 77 -18.50 -2.31 -11.15
N ARG A 78 -18.92 -3.21 -10.23
CA ARG A 78 -20.20 -3.91 -10.30
C ARG A 78 -21.34 -2.98 -9.87
N LEU A 79 -22.15 -2.55 -10.84
CA LEU A 79 -23.27 -1.61 -10.64
C LEU A 79 -24.58 -2.25 -10.16
N GLY A 80 -24.62 -3.56 -9.97
CA GLY A 80 -25.85 -4.28 -9.64
C GLY A 80 -25.62 -5.55 -8.83
N ILE A 81 -26.54 -5.81 -7.90
CA ILE A 81 -26.52 -6.98 -7.02
C ILE A 81 -27.58 -7.98 -7.51
N SER A 82 -27.22 -9.26 -7.55
CA SER A 82 -28.19 -10.32 -7.87
C SER A 82 -29.20 -10.48 -6.72
N LEU A 83 -30.49 -10.52 -7.05
CA LEU A 83 -31.57 -10.80 -6.10
C LEU A 83 -31.80 -12.31 -5.90
N ASN A 84 -31.13 -13.16 -6.67
CA ASN A 84 -31.25 -14.61 -6.53
C ASN A 84 -30.53 -15.10 -5.26
N GLU A 85 -31.28 -15.72 -4.35
CA GLU A 85 -30.75 -16.23 -3.08
C GLU A 85 -29.65 -17.28 -3.28
N ALA A 86 -29.83 -18.23 -4.20
CA ALA A 86 -28.85 -19.29 -4.45
C ALA A 86 -27.53 -18.70 -4.97
N GLY A 87 -27.60 -17.70 -5.84
CA GLY A 87 -26.42 -16.96 -6.32
C GLY A 87 -25.70 -16.21 -5.20
N ARG A 88 -26.46 -15.48 -4.35
CA ARG A 88 -25.90 -14.76 -3.20
C ARG A 88 -25.33 -15.67 -2.12
N ARG A 89 -25.84 -16.90 -1.99
CA ARG A 89 -25.30 -17.91 -1.07
C ARG A 89 -23.96 -18.43 -1.58
N LYS A 90 -23.88 -18.78 -2.86
CA LYS A 90 -22.63 -19.24 -3.50
C LYS A 90 -21.52 -18.18 -3.42
N GLU A 91 -21.82 -16.92 -3.76
CA GLU A 91 -20.84 -15.82 -3.66
C GLU A 91 -20.29 -15.65 -2.23
N ARG A 92 -21.15 -15.81 -1.20
CA ARG A 92 -20.72 -15.74 0.21
C ARG A 92 -19.86 -16.93 0.62
N GLU A 93 -20.22 -18.13 0.18
CA GLU A 93 -19.47 -19.35 0.47
C GLU A 93 -18.08 -19.31 -0.17
N GLU A 94 -17.96 -18.84 -1.41
CA GLU A 94 -16.69 -18.63 -2.11
C GLU A 94 -15.80 -17.61 -1.37
N LYS A 95 -16.37 -16.47 -0.97
CA LYS A 95 -15.65 -15.46 -0.16
C LYS A 95 -15.20 -16.02 1.19
N ALA A 96 -16.07 -16.76 1.88
CA ALA A 96 -15.75 -17.37 3.17
C ALA A 96 -14.67 -18.45 3.04
N MET A 97 -14.71 -19.27 1.99
CA MET A 97 -13.70 -20.29 1.70
C MET A 97 -12.35 -19.63 1.41
N ARG A 98 -12.32 -18.55 0.63
CA ARG A 98 -11.10 -17.79 0.37
C ARG A 98 -10.49 -17.20 1.64
N LEU A 99 -11.32 -16.56 2.48
CA LEU A 99 -10.86 -16.00 3.75
C LEU A 99 -10.31 -17.08 4.68
N ARG A 100 -10.98 -18.23 4.76
CA ARG A 100 -10.53 -19.39 5.53
C ARG A 100 -9.20 -19.94 5.00
N GLY A 101 -9.05 -20.10 3.68
CA GLY A 101 -7.79 -20.55 3.05
C GLY A 101 -6.60 -19.65 3.39
N ARG A 102 -6.83 -18.33 3.49
CA ARG A 102 -5.80 -17.38 3.92
C ARG A 102 -5.51 -17.48 5.41
N MET A 103 -6.52 -17.62 6.25
CA MET A 103 -6.32 -17.86 7.69
C MET A 103 -5.55 -19.16 7.93
N THR A 104 -5.85 -20.24 7.21
CA THR A 104 -5.12 -21.51 7.36
C THR A 104 -3.68 -21.41 6.88
N ASN A 105 -3.41 -20.66 5.80
CA ASN A 105 -2.03 -20.42 5.35
C ASN A 105 -1.26 -19.53 6.33
N ALA A 106 -1.91 -18.53 6.94
CA ALA A 106 -1.33 -17.72 8.00
C ALA A 106 -1.06 -18.54 9.28
N VAL A 107 -1.91 -19.52 9.59
CA VAL A 107 -1.75 -20.44 10.73
C VAL A 107 -0.63 -21.45 10.48
N ALA A 108 -0.52 -21.99 9.26
CA ALA A 108 0.60 -22.84 8.85
C ALA A 108 1.95 -22.09 8.84
N GLY A 109 1.92 -20.76 8.66
CA GLY A 109 3.05 -19.85 8.84
C GLY A 109 3.35 -19.48 10.31
N GLY A 110 2.63 -20.03 11.29
CA GLY A 110 2.95 -19.91 12.72
C GLY A 110 1.96 -19.14 13.61
N GLY A 111 0.77 -18.75 13.12
CA GLY A 111 -0.21 -17.99 13.92
C GLY A 111 -1.37 -18.83 14.48
N ALA A 112 -1.63 -18.83 15.79
CA ALA A 112 -2.82 -19.47 16.37
C ALA A 112 -4.11 -18.68 16.07
N VAL A 113 -5.16 -19.36 15.60
CA VAL A 113 -6.44 -18.80 15.08
C VAL A 113 -7.11 -17.78 16.01
N ASP A 114 -6.95 -17.94 17.32
CA ASP A 114 -7.58 -17.12 18.36
C ASP A 114 -6.83 -15.81 18.67
N LYS A 115 -5.59 -15.65 18.19
CA LYS A 115 -4.76 -14.43 18.35
C LYS A 115 -4.48 -13.71 17.02
N VAL A 116 -5.06 -14.19 15.91
CA VAL A 116 -4.84 -13.64 14.56
C VAL A 116 -5.33 -12.19 14.42
N SER A 117 -6.21 -11.70 15.30
CA SER A 117 -6.66 -10.29 15.24
C SER A 117 -5.68 -9.31 15.87
N GLU A 118 -4.91 -9.69 16.89
CA GLU A 118 -4.03 -8.77 17.63
C GLU A 118 -2.63 -8.60 17.02
N ARG A 119 -2.23 -9.49 16.10
CA ARG A 119 -0.88 -9.49 15.51
C ARG A 119 -0.88 -9.74 14.01
N ARG A 120 -1.83 -9.16 13.27
CA ARG A 120 -1.71 -9.13 11.81
C ARG A 120 -0.49 -8.28 11.47
N ARG A 121 0.38 -8.82 10.61
CA ARG A 121 1.47 -8.02 10.04
C ARG A 121 0.88 -6.88 9.22
N ASP A 122 1.33 -5.67 9.50
CA ASP A 122 1.04 -4.51 8.67
C ASP A 122 2.09 -4.45 7.58
N VAL A 123 1.76 -5.07 6.45
CA VAL A 123 2.65 -5.24 5.30
C VAL A 123 3.11 -3.88 4.74
N LEU A 124 2.24 -2.86 4.81
CA LEU A 124 2.57 -1.52 4.32
C LEU A 124 3.53 -0.80 5.27
N LEU A 125 3.29 -0.91 6.58
CA LEU A 125 4.18 -0.35 7.59
C LEU A 125 5.56 -1.03 7.57
N ASP A 126 5.58 -2.36 7.41
CA ASP A 126 6.82 -3.13 7.32
C ASP A 126 7.64 -2.72 6.08
N GLU A 127 7.01 -2.56 4.91
CA GLU A 127 7.70 -2.09 3.70
C GLU A 127 8.16 -0.63 3.84
N ALA A 128 7.37 0.25 4.47
CA ALA A 128 7.78 1.61 4.76
C ALA A 128 9.02 1.65 5.68
N ALA A 129 9.10 0.77 6.67
CA ALA A 129 10.28 0.63 7.52
C ALA A 129 11.51 0.14 6.72
N GLN A 130 11.33 -0.77 5.76
CA GLN A 130 12.41 -1.21 4.87
C GLN A 130 12.91 -0.08 3.97
N ILE A 131 12.00 0.72 3.40
CA ILE A 131 12.35 1.91 2.60
C ILE A 131 13.17 2.90 3.44
N MET A 132 12.78 3.15 4.69
CA MET A 132 13.54 4.02 5.60
C MET A 132 14.94 3.46 5.90
N SER A 133 15.05 2.16 6.16
CA SER A 133 16.34 1.50 6.36
C SER A 133 17.24 1.63 5.12
N ASP A 134 16.69 1.49 3.93
CA ASP A 134 17.42 1.69 2.68
C ASP A 134 17.90 3.13 2.50
N LEU A 135 17.04 4.10 2.83
CA LEU A 135 17.40 5.52 2.78
C LEU A 135 18.60 5.81 3.69
N MET A 136 18.55 5.36 4.95
CA MET A 136 19.67 5.54 5.89
C MET A 136 20.97 4.90 5.38
N ARG A 137 20.90 3.69 4.81
CA ARG A 137 22.09 3.00 4.26
C ARG A 137 22.67 3.71 3.05
N LEU A 138 21.83 4.23 2.16
CA LEU A 138 22.26 4.96 0.98
C LEU A 138 22.84 6.33 1.35
N ASP A 139 22.25 7.01 2.33
CA ASP A 139 22.72 8.30 2.80
C ASP A 139 24.08 8.21 3.50
N VAL A 140 24.27 7.24 4.40
CA VAL A 140 25.59 6.97 5.01
C VAL A 140 26.65 6.65 3.94
N ARG A 141 26.29 5.88 2.91
CA ARG A 141 27.21 5.57 1.80
C ARG A 141 27.58 6.83 1.01
N ARG A 142 26.60 7.72 0.75
CA ARG A 142 26.83 9.01 0.08
C ARG A 142 27.79 9.87 0.91
N MET A 143 27.56 10.00 2.21
CA MET A 143 28.42 10.77 3.11
C MET A 143 29.87 10.24 3.11
N ASN A 144 30.04 8.92 3.17
CA ASN A 144 31.37 8.30 3.13
C ASN A 144 32.08 8.50 1.78
N SER A 145 31.34 8.51 0.66
CA SER A 145 31.92 8.77 -0.67
C SER A 145 32.39 10.22 -0.85
N LEU A 146 31.72 11.17 -0.19
CA LEU A 146 32.08 12.60 -0.22
C LEU A 146 33.27 12.93 0.69
N SER A 147 33.50 12.14 1.76
CA SER A 147 34.66 12.31 2.66
C SER A 147 35.96 11.68 2.12
N ALA A 148 35.90 10.89 1.04
CA ALA A 148 37.03 10.17 0.47
C ALA A 148 37.74 10.90 -0.68
N HIS A 149 37.34 12.14 -0.97
CA HIS A 149 37.95 13.05 -1.96
C HIS A 149 38.32 14.35 -1.25
#